data_AF-A0A9W7QFM5-F1
#
_entry.id   AF-A0A9W7QFM5-F1
#
_cell.length_a   1.000
_cell.length_b   1.000
_cell.length_c   1.000
_cell.angle_alpha   90.00
_cell.angle_beta   90.00
_cell.angle_gamma   90.00
#
_symmetry.space_group_name_H-M   'P 1'
#
loop_
_entity.id
_entity.type
_entity.pdbx_description
1 polymer ?
#
loop_
_entity_poly.entity_id
_entity_poly.type
_entity_poly.pdbx_seq_one_letter_code
_entity_poly.pdbx_strand_id
1 'polypeptide(L)'
;MRMQTHMQINRQMAILATIRKLQFATRRHLMSIHEMGGIRNANRILKDLSIYTSKVVYNKEHVYYLNQSGHKLFGEGKVVHHGKVAHALLRNEAWLHLYCPDDWQVETEIKYIKDNKKKKIIPDVKFRDEERILHAVEIDRTQKMIVNDEKLKKYEELTQIYKQKHNGKVPVIHFFTITKYREKKLEELANKYNVFVKVYVIATT
;
A
#
# COMPACT_ATOMS: atom_id res chain seq x y z
N MET A 1 7.20 -38.03 6.84
CA MET A 1 6.98 -36.58 7.04
C MET A 1 8.36 -35.91 7.10
N ARG A 2 8.75 -35.10 6.11
CA ARG A 2 10.08 -34.45 6.12
C ARG A 2 10.02 -33.32 7.15
N MET A 3 10.79 -33.40 8.23
CA MET A 3 10.91 -32.31 9.20
C MET A 3 11.47 -31.07 8.49
N GLN A 4 10.74 -29.97 8.54
CA GLN A 4 11.25 -28.68 8.08
C GLN A 4 12.27 -28.16 9.08
N THR A 5 13.33 -27.53 8.57
CA THR A 5 14.32 -26.86 9.42
C THR A 5 13.72 -25.57 10.00
N HIS A 6 14.21 -25.12 11.18
CA HIS A 6 13.79 -23.84 11.77
C HIS A 6 13.95 -22.66 10.79
N MET A 7 15.04 -22.65 10.02
CA MET A 7 15.29 -21.61 9.00
C MET A 7 14.23 -21.61 7.89
N GLN A 8 13.76 -22.79 7.46
CA GLN A 8 12.68 -22.90 6.47
C GLN A 8 11.35 -22.38 7.01
N ILE A 9 11.03 -22.71 8.26
CA ILE A 9 9.81 -22.24 8.93
C ILE A 9 9.82 -20.71 9.06
N ASN A 10 10.93 -20.14 9.53
CA ASN A 10 11.08 -18.68 9.68
C ASN A 10 10.88 -17.95 8.35
N ARG A 11 11.46 -18.48 7.29
CA ARG A 11 11.30 -17.94 5.94
C ARG A 11 9.86 -18.01 5.44
N GLN A 12 9.18 -19.15 5.63
CA GLN A 12 7.77 -19.31 5.26
C GLN A 12 6.89 -18.32 6.03
N MET A 13 7.11 -18.16 7.33
CA MET A 13 6.40 -17.19 8.16
C MET A 13 6.64 -15.74 7.71
N ALA A 14 7.87 -15.38 7.33
CA ALA A 14 8.18 -14.07 6.78
C ALA A 14 7.42 -13.79 5.47
N ILE A 15 7.37 -14.76 4.55
CA ILE A 15 6.61 -14.64 3.29
C ILE A 15 5.10 -14.47 3.58
N LEU A 16 4.54 -15.27 4.49
CA LEU A 16 3.13 -15.17 4.87
C LEU A 16 2.82 -13.83 5.54
N ALA A 17 3.72 -13.31 6.38
CA ALA A 17 3.58 -11.99 7.00
C ALA A 17 3.58 -10.86 5.95
N THR A 18 4.42 -10.97 4.91
CA THR A 18 4.38 -10.05 3.77
C THR A 18 3.07 -10.15 3.00
N ILE A 19 2.57 -11.36 2.71
CA ILE A 19 1.26 -11.53 2.04
C ILE A 19 0.15 -10.90 2.89
N ARG A 20 0.20 -11.04 4.22
CA ARG A 20 -0.73 -10.39 5.16
C ARG A 20 -0.66 -8.87 5.03
N LYS A 21 0.55 -8.28 5.11
CA LYS A 21 0.79 -6.83 5.02
C LYS A 21 0.26 -6.27 3.70
N LEU A 22 0.56 -6.95 2.60
CA LEU A 22 0.19 -6.53 1.25
C LEU A 22 -1.27 -6.83 0.90
N GLN A 23 -1.96 -7.68 1.67
CA GLN A 23 -3.28 -8.26 1.41
C GLN A 23 -3.36 -9.17 0.18
N PHE A 24 -2.66 -8.80 -0.90
CA PHE A 24 -2.51 -9.54 -2.14
C PHE A 24 -1.07 -9.41 -2.63
N ALA A 25 -0.44 -10.48 -3.10
CA ALA A 25 0.91 -10.42 -3.63
C ALA A 25 1.05 -11.28 -4.88
N THR A 26 1.69 -10.74 -5.92
CA THR A 26 2.14 -11.54 -7.06
C THR A 26 3.44 -12.25 -6.68
N ARG A 27 3.83 -13.25 -7.47
CA ARG A 27 5.18 -13.84 -7.35
C ARG A 27 6.25 -12.75 -7.43
N ARG A 28 6.10 -11.77 -8.33
CA ARG A 28 7.06 -10.67 -8.52
C ARG A 28 7.21 -9.86 -7.24
N HIS A 29 6.11 -9.45 -6.60
CA HIS A 29 6.17 -8.76 -5.31
C HIS A 29 6.97 -9.55 -4.28
N LEU A 30 6.68 -10.84 -4.13
CA LEU A 30 7.35 -11.68 -3.13
C LEU A 30 8.82 -11.88 -3.44
N MET A 31 9.19 -12.04 -4.72
CA MET A 31 10.58 -12.14 -5.15
C MET A 31 11.36 -10.83 -4.98
N SER A 32 10.70 -9.68 -5.07
CA SER A 32 11.32 -8.37 -4.83
C SER A 32 11.66 -8.12 -3.35
N ILE A 33 11.02 -8.86 -2.43
CA ILE A 33 11.14 -8.64 -0.98
C ILE A 33 11.94 -9.77 -0.33
N HIS A 34 11.75 -10.98 -0.82
CA HIS A 34 12.33 -12.20 -0.26
C HIS A 34 13.30 -12.81 -1.25
N GLU A 35 14.42 -13.33 -0.76
CA GLU A 35 15.42 -14.03 -1.58
C GLU A 35 14.91 -15.40 -2.07
N MET A 36 13.93 -15.40 -2.99
CA MET A 36 13.27 -16.60 -3.53
C MET A 36 14.09 -17.33 -4.59
N GLY A 37 15.26 -16.81 -4.96
CA GLY A 37 16.06 -17.34 -6.06
C GLY A 37 15.30 -17.23 -7.39
N GLY A 38 15.38 -18.27 -8.22
CA GLY A 38 14.70 -18.28 -9.52
C GLY A 38 13.19 -18.56 -9.45
N ILE A 39 12.50 -18.27 -10.56
CA ILE A 39 11.04 -18.45 -10.72
C ILE A 39 10.57 -19.86 -10.33
N ARG A 40 11.31 -20.91 -10.70
CA ARG A 40 10.96 -22.29 -10.36
C ARG A 40 10.96 -22.52 -8.85
N ASN A 41 11.96 -22.00 -8.15
CA ASN A 41 12.05 -22.12 -6.70
C ASN A 41 10.95 -21.29 -6.02
N ALA A 42 10.68 -20.08 -6.50
CA ALA A 42 9.59 -19.26 -6.00
C ALA A 42 8.23 -19.97 -6.13
N ASN A 43 7.94 -20.57 -7.29
CA ASN A 43 6.71 -21.33 -7.51
C ASN A 43 6.61 -22.56 -6.58
N ARG A 44 7.73 -23.26 -6.33
CA ARG A 44 7.79 -24.37 -5.37
C ARG A 44 7.44 -23.90 -3.96
N ILE A 45 8.08 -22.83 -3.47
CA ILE A 45 7.79 -22.26 -2.15
C ILE A 45 6.32 -21.86 -2.04
N LEU A 46 5.77 -21.20 -3.05
CA LEU A 46 4.36 -20.79 -3.06
C LEU A 46 3.40 -21.98 -3.09
N LYS A 47 3.78 -23.09 -3.72
CA LYS A 47 3.03 -24.34 -3.65
C LYS A 47 3.07 -24.94 -2.24
N ASP A 48 4.22 -24.92 -1.58
CA ASP A 48 4.35 -25.43 -0.21
C ASP A 48 3.52 -24.60 0.80
N LEU A 49 3.30 -23.31 0.51
CA LEU A 49 2.47 -22.40 1.31
C LEU A 49 0.95 -22.51 1.03
N SER A 50 0.51 -23.38 0.11
CA SER A 50 -0.90 -23.42 -0.33
C SER A 50 -1.90 -23.77 0.77
N ILE A 51 -1.46 -24.38 1.86
CA ILE A 51 -2.30 -24.62 3.03
C ILE A 51 -2.72 -23.31 3.74
N TYR A 52 -1.90 -22.25 3.63
CA TYR A 52 -2.13 -20.94 4.25
C TYR A 52 -2.53 -19.85 3.26
N THR A 53 -2.35 -20.10 1.96
CA THR A 53 -2.64 -19.12 0.90
C THR A 53 -3.64 -19.65 -0.10
N SER A 54 -4.53 -18.79 -0.56
CA SER A 54 -5.31 -18.99 -1.79
C SER A 54 -4.77 -18.10 -2.89
N LYS A 55 -5.17 -18.37 -4.14
CA LYS A 55 -4.77 -17.55 -5.29
C LYS A 55 -5.94 -17.28 -6.22
N VAL A 56 -5.92 -16.11 -6.86
CA VAL A 56 -6.76 -15.75 -8.01
C VAL A 56 -5.88 -15.44 -9.21
N VAL A 57 -6.48 -15.43 -10.41
CA VAL A 57 -5.81 -14.97 -11.63
C VAL A 57 -6.23 -13.53 -11.91
N TYR A 58 -5.27 -12.64 -12.07
CA TYR A 58 -5.47 -11.24 -12.45
C TYR A 58 -4.41 -10.85 -13.48
N ASN A 59 -4.79 -10.24 -14.60
CA ASN A 59 -3.89 -9.92 -15.71
C ASN A 59 -2.96 -11.09 -16.12
N LYS A 60 -3.49 -12.31 -16.20
CA LYS A 60 -2.75 -13.54 -16.52
C LYS A 60 -1.66 -13.94 -15.50
N GLU A 61 -1.63 -13.31 -14.32
CA GLU A 61 -0.73 -13.65 -13.22
C GLU A 61 -1.48 -14.26 -12.03
N HIS A 62 -0.78 -15.10 -11.26
CA HIS A 62 -1.27 -15.56 -9.96
C HIS A 62 -1.05 -14.49 -8.89
N VAL A 63 -2.14 -14.14 -8.23
CA VAL A 63 -2.18 -13.24 -7.08
C VAL A 63 -2.55 -14.04 -5.84
N TYR A 64 -1.63 -14.09 -4.88
CA TYR A 64 -1.74 -14.86 -3.65
C TYR A 64 -2.27 -13.97 -2.52
N TYR A 65 -3.11 -14.54 -1.65
CA TYR A 65 -3.62 -13.91 -0.43
C TYR A 65 -3.77 -14.96 0.66
N LEU A 66 -3.82 -14.53 1.92
CA LEU A 66 -4.03 -15.47 3.02
C LEU A 66 -5.44 -16.05 2.97
N ASN A 67 -5.54 -17.37 3.14
CA ASN A 67 -6.81 -18.04 3.38
C ASN A 67 -7.15 -18.02 4.88
N GLN A 68 -8.24 -18.68 5.28
CA GLN A 68 -8.65 -18.72 6.69
C GLN A 68 -7.56 -19.31 7.61
N SER A 69 -6.90 -20.39 7.19
CA SER A 69 -5.80 -21.00 7.94
C SER A 69 -4.60 -20.05 8.07
N GLY A 70 -4.26 -19.34 6.99
CA GLY A 70 -3.22 -18.32 7.01
C GLY A 70 -3.53 -17.18 7.97
N HIS A 71 -4.77 -16.68 8.02
CA HIS A 71 -5.17 -15.65 8.98
C HIS A 71 -5.13 -16.14 10.44
N LYS A 72 -5.50 -17.41 10.68
CA LYS A 72 -5.46 -18.00 12.03
C LYS A 72 -4.05 -18.05 12.62
N LEU A 73 -3.01 -18.24 11.79
CA LEU A 73 -1.60 -18.18 12.25
C LEU A 73 -1.22 -16.86 12.91
N PHE A 74 -1.98 -15.79 12.65
CA PHE A 74 -1.64 -14.43 13.01
C PHE A 74 -2.63 -13.77 13.99
N GLY A 75 -3.48 -14.56 14.66
CA GLY A 75 -4.44 -14.07 15.65
C GLY A 75 -5.74 -13.51 15.06
N GLU A 76 -6.24 -14.15 13.99
CA GLU A 76 -7.42 -13.75 13.21
C GLU A 76 -7.26 -12.43 12.44
N GLY A 77 -7.99 -12.29 11.33
CA GLY A 77 -7.90 -11.12 10.46
C GLY A 77 -9.01 -11.10 9.42
N LYS A 78 -9.30 -9.90 8.90
CA LYS A 78 -10.32 -9.74 7.86
C LYS A 78 -9.85 -10.36 6.55
N VAL A 79 -10.66 -11.26 6.00
CA VAL A 79 -10.48 -11.77 4.64
C VAL A 79 -10.68 -10.62 3.66
N VAL A 80 -9.77 -10.48 2.70
CA VAL A 80 -9.76 -9.36 1.76
C VAL A 80 -10.59 -9.73 0.52
N HIS A 81 -11.54 -8.89 0.17
CA HIS A 81 -12.46 -9.13 -0.94
C HIS A 81 -11.75 -9.06 -2.30
N HIS A 82 -12.04 -10.00 -3.20
CA HIS A 82 -11.38 -10.09 -4.52
C HIS A 82 -11.60 -8.87 -5.41
N GLY A 83 -12.75 -8.18 -5.26
CA GLY A 83 -12.99 -6.90 -5.96
C GLY A 83 -11.96 -5.81 -5.64
N LYS A 84 -11.18 -5.94 -4.56
CA LYS A 84 -10.10 -5.01 -4.20
C LYS A 84 -8.73 -5.40 -4.79
N VAL A 85 -8.58 -6.54 -5.48
CA VAL A 85 -7.29 -7.04 -5.98
C VAL A 85 -6.54 -5.95 -6.76
N ALA A 86 -7.20 -5.36 -7.74
CA ALA A 86 -6.56 -4.42 -8.64
C ALA A 86 -6.13 -3.12 -7.94
N HIS A 87 -6.88 -2.66 -6.93
CA HIS A 87 -6.52 -1.52 -6.09
C HIS A 87 -5.35 -1.86 -5.15
N ALA A 88 -5.44 -3.02 -4.49
CA ALA A 88 -4.40 -3.49 -3.59
C ALA A 88 -3.08 -3.75 -4.32
N LEU A 89 -3.10 -4.30 -5.54
CA LEU A 89 -1.90 -4.48 -6.33
C LEU A 89 -1.21 -3.14 -6.62
N LEU A 90 -1.94 -2.11 -7.07
CA LEU A 90 -1.34 -0.79 -7.29
C LEU A 90 -0.81 -0.17 -5.98
N ARG A 91 -1.50 -0.37 -4.85
CA ARG A 91 -0.99 0.01 -3.54
C ARG A 91 0.33 -0.70 -3.20
N ASN A 92 0.47 -1.96 -3.60
CA ASN A 92 1.68 -2.73 -3.33
C ASN A 92 2.82 -2.35 -4.27
N GLU A 93 2.53 -1.94 -5.51
CA GLU A 93 3.50 -1.25 -6.37
C GLU A 93 3.98 0.03 -5.70
N ALA A 94 3.07 0.83 -5.14
CA ALA A 94 3.42 2.03 -4.40
C ALA A 94 4.34 1.73 -3.21
N TRP A 95 4.05 0.67 -2.45
CA TRP A 95 4.89 0.24 -1.34
C TRP A 95 6.31 -0.13 -1.79
N LEU A 96 6.44 -0.90 -2.89
CA LEU A 96 7.75 -1.24 -3.47
C LEU A 96 8.48 0.00 -4.01
N HIS A 97 7.77 0.88 -4.71
CA HIS A 97 8.34 2.12 -5.27
C HIS A 97 8.87 3.07 -4.19
N LEU A 98 8.22 3.08 -3.02
CA LEU A 98 8.61 3.88 -1.86
C LEU A 98 9.62 3.16 -0.95
N TYR A 99 10.33 2.16 -1.47
CA TYR A 99 11.37 1.41 -0.76
C TYR A 99 10.86 0.67 0.49
N CYS A 100 9.67 0.10 0.38
CA CYS A 100 9.10 -0.81 1.37
C CYS A 100 8.98 -0.25 2.79
N PRO A 101 8.35 0.93 3.04
CA PRO A 101 8.31 1.51 4.38
C PRO A 101 7.76 0.54 5.43
N ASP A 102 8.37 0.55 6.62
CA ASP A 102 7.99 -0.35 7.71
C ASP A 102 6.62 0.02 8.29
N ASP A 103 6.42 1.31 8.61
CA ASP A 103 5.18 1.88 9.17
C ASP A 103 4.04 2.04 8.15
N TRP A 104 3.79 1.01 7.34
CA TRP A 104 2.79 1.04 6.28
C TRP A 104 1.37 0.78 6.80
N GLN A 105 0.68 1.86 7.18
CA GLN A 105 -0.64 1.79 7.82
C GLN A 105 -1.78 2.00 6.80
N VAL A 106 -2.38 0.89 6.35
CA VAL A 106 -3.49 0.88 5.37
C VAL A 106 -4.78 1.46 5.95
N GLU A 107 -5.48 2.30 5.17
CA GLU A 107 -6.81 2.88 5.47
C GLU A 107 -6.91 3.51 6.87
N THR A 108 -5.80 4.03 7.41
CA THR A 108 -5.74 4.56 8.78
C THR A 108 -5.88 6.08 8.79
N GLU A 109 -6.78 6.61 9.62
CA GLU A 109 -7.11 8.03 9.64
C GLU A 109 -5.96 8.95 10.11
N ILE A 110 -5.86 10.12 9.49
CA ILE A 110 -5.08 11.27 9.92
C ILE A 110 -6.04 12.26 10.56
N LYS A 111 -5.86 12.53 11.86
CA LYS A 111 -6.69 13.48 12.63
C LYS A 111 -6.03 14.83 12.73
N TYR A 112 -6.82 15.89 12.62
CA TYR A 112 -6.39 17.27 12.86
C TYR A 112 -7.55 18.11 13.38
N ILE A 113 -7.23 19.30 13.91
CA ILE A 113 -8.22 20.25 14.43
C ILE A 113 -8.10 21.53 13.62
N LYS A 114 -9.23 22.00 13.08
CA LYS A 114 -9.37 23.29 12.39
C LYS A 114 -10.63 23.97 12.93
N ASP A 115 -10.54 25.24 13.29
CA ASP A 115 -11.66 26.03 13.82
C ASP A 115 -12.36 25.35 15.02
N ASN A 116 -11.58 24.82 15.95
CA ASN A 116 -12.05 24.01 17.10
C ASN A 116 -12.86 22.75 16.76
N LYS A 117 -12.87 22.33 15.48
CA LYS A 117 -13.56 21.12 15.02
C LYS A 117 -12.56 20.02 14.69
N LYS A 118 -12.82 18.81 15.19
CA LYS A 118 -12.04 17.60 14.83
C LYS A 118 -12.38 17.21 13.39
N LYS A 119 -11.36 17.15 12.54
CA LYS A 119 -11.44 16.68 11.15
C LYS A 119 -10.56 15.45 10.95
N LYS A 120 -10.84 14.71 9.88
CA LYS A 120 -10.06 13.53 9.49
C LYS A 120 -9.91 13.38 7.98
N ILE A 121 -8.79 12.79 7.56
CA ILE A 121 -8.55 12.29 6.21
C ILE A 121 -8.19 10.82 6.33
N ILE A 122 -8.72 9.98 5.44
CA ILE A 122 -8.35 8.57 5.35
C ILE A 122 -7.62 8.39 4.01
N PRO A 123 -6.28 8.39 3.98
CA PRO A 123 -5.54 7.98 2.80
C PRO A 123 -5.67 6.47 2.60
N ASP A 124 -5.32 5.98 1.41
CA ASP A 124 -5.17 4.54 1.20
C ASP A 124 -4.09 3.96 2.12
N VAL A 125 -3.01 4.72 2.33
CA VAL A 125 -1.95 4.39 3.30
C VAL A 125 -1.36 5.67 3.91
N LYS A 126 -0.95 5.59 5.17
CA LYS A 126 0.00 6.55 5.75
C LYS A 126 1.22 5.84 6.31
N PHE A 127 2.35 6.53 6.32
CA PHE A 127 3.56 6.12 7.03
C PHE A 127 4.36 7.35 7.46
N ARG A 128 5.40 7.12 8.25
CA ARG A 128 6.41 8.15 8.55
C ARG A 128 7.78 7.70 8.08
N ASP A 129 8.54 8.63 7.55
CA ASP A 129 9.95 8.40 7.22
C ASP A 129 10.84 8.50 8.48
N GLU A 130 12.15 8.35 8.29
CA GLU A 130 13.16 8.45 9.36
C GLU A 130 13.14 9.83 10.04
N GLU A 131 12.81 10.88 9.31
CA GLU A 131 12.63 12.25 9.82
C GLU A 131 11.28 12.48 10.53
N ARG A 132 10.47 11.42 10.65
CA ARG A 132 9.10 11.40 11.17
C ARG A 132 8.13 12.27 10.37
N ILE A 133 8.45 12.64 9.13
CA ILE A 133 7.55 13.37 8.24
C ILE A 133 6.40 12.45 7.85
N LEU A 134 5.18 12.99 7.88
CA LEU A 134 4.00 12.27 7.48
C LEU A 134 3.96 12.13 5.96
N HIS A 135 3.89 10.88 5.50
CA HIS A 135 3.57 10.55 4.12
C HIS A 135 2.17 9.96 4.03
N ALA A 136 1.36 10.48 3.12
CA ALA A 136 0.07 9.92 2.77
C ALA A 136 0.11 9.42 1.31
N VAL A 137 -0.39 8.22 1.06
CA VAL A 137 -0.41 7.59 -0.25
C VAL A 137 -1.85 7.42 -0.69
N GLU A 138 -2.12 7.82 -1.93
CA GLU A 138 -3.42 7.75 -2.59
C GLU A 138 -3.31 6.92 -3.87
N ILE A 139 -4.20 5.94 -4.01
CA ILE A 139 -4.23 4.99 -5.12
C ILE A 139 -5.37 5.37 -6.05
N ASP A 140 -5.02 6.08 -7.11
CA ASP A 140 -5.96 6.78 -7.97
C ASP A 140 -6.10 6.10 -9.33
N ARG A 141 -6.92 5.05 -9.40
CA ARG A 141 -7.12 4.27 -10.63
C ARG A 141 -8.25 4.80 -11.49
N THR A 142 -9.46 4.81 -10.92
CA THR A 142 -10.71 5.08 -11.64
C THR A 142 -11.59 6.10 -10.90
N GLN A 143 -11.08 6.69 -9.82
CA GLN A 143 -11.85 7.62 -9.01
C GLN A 143 -12.22 8.87 -9.81
N LYS A 144 -13.41 9.42 -9.57
CA LYS A 144 -13.81 10.69 -10.20
C LYS A 144 -12.92 11.82 -9.66
N MET A 145 -12.43 12.69 -10.55
CA MET A 145 -11.49 13.75 -10.18
C MET A 145 -12.05 14.73 -9.13
N ILE A 146 -13.38 14.91 -9.08
CA ILE A 146 -14.04 15.72 -8.04
C ILE A 146 -13.73 15.22 -6.62
N VAL A 147 -13.58 13.90 -6.44
CA VAL A 147 -13.25 13.35 -5.12
C VAL A 147 -11.79 13.65 -4.75
N ASN A 148 -10.89 13.68 -5.74
CA ASN A 148 -9.49 14.06 -5.53
C ASN A 148 -9.36 15.56 -5.24
N ASP A 149 -10.16 16.40 -5.91
CA ASP A 149 -10.26 17.85 -5.61
C ASP A 149 -10.69 18.08 -4.15
N GLU A 150 -11.74 17.40 -3.68
CA GLU A 150 -12.18 17.47 -2.29
C GLU A 150 -11.13 16.95 -1.30
N LYS A 151 -10.37 15.91 -1.68
CA LYS A 151 -9.32 15.36 -0.81
C LYS A 151 -8.13 16.30 -0.70
N LEU A 152 -7.73 16.93 -1.80
CA LEU A 152 -6.64 17.91 -1.82
C LEU A 152 -6.99 19.19 -1.04
N LYS A 153 -8.25 19.66 -1.07
CA LYS A 153 -8.72 20.72 -0.14
C LYS A 153 -8.46 20.36 1.32
N LYS A 154 -8.73 19.12 1.72
CA LYS A 154 -8.47 18.67 3.10
C LYS A 154 -6.97 18.58 3.37
N TYR A 155 -6.15 18.18 2.38
CA TYR A 155 -4.70 18.15 2.52
C TYR A 155 -4.08 19.53 2.61
N GLU A 156 -4.64 20.55 1.96
CA GLU A 156 -4.25 21.95 2.15
C GLU A 156 -4.44 22.36 3.61
N GLU A 157 -5.63 22.13 4.16
CA GLU A 157 -5.92 22.42 5.58
C GLU A 157 -4.93 21.70 6.50
N LEU A 158 -4.70 20.41 6.27
CA LEU A 158 -3.74 19.61 7.04
C LEU A 158 -2.33 20.19 6.92
N THR A 159 -1.90 20.57 5.72
CA THR A 159 -0.54 21.07 5.45
C THR A 159 -0.25 22.33 6.25
N GLN A 160 -1.19 23.27 6.31
CA GLN A 160 -1.00 24.50 7.09
C GLN A 160 -0.85 24.20 8.60
N ILE A 161 -1.70 23.33 9.14
CA ILE A 161 -1.63 22.93 10.55
C ILE A 161 -0.35 22.14 10.83
N TYR A 162 0.05 21.27 9.89
CA TYR A 162 1.25 20.46 10.03
C TYR A 162 2.51 21.33 10.05
N LYS A 163 2.62 22.33 9.17
CA LYS A 163 3.72 23.31 9.16
C LYS A 163 3.87 24.01 10.51
N GLN A 164 2.77 24.48 11.09
CA GLN A 164 2.78 25.15 12.39
C GLN A 164 3.28 24.23 13.52
N LYS A 165 2.88 22.95 13.49
CA LYS A 165 3.23 21.98 14.54
C LYS A 165 4.62 21.35 14.37
N HIS A 166 5.14 21.33 13.15
CA HIS A 166 6.36 20.61 12.80
C HIS A 166 7.45 21.53 12.24
N ASN A 167 7.57 22.74 12.80
CA ASN A 167 8.64 23.70 12.51
C ASN A 167 8.84 23.95 11.01
N GLY A 168 7.74 24.18 10.29
CA GLY A 168 7.73 24.45 8.85
C GLY A 168 7.84 23.22 7.94
N LYS A 169 8.07 22.01 8.48
CA LYS A 169 8.02 20.77 7.69
C LYS A 169 6.64 20.59 7.06
N VAL A 170 6.59 19.90 5.92
CA VAL A 170 5.34 19.61 5.19
C VAL A 170 5.10 18.12 5.08
N PRO A 171 3.83 17.66 5.13
CA PRO A 171 3.53 16.29 4.78
C PRO A 171 3.75 16.10 3.27
N VAL A 172 4.11 14.88 2.87
CA VAL A 172 4.25 14.52 1.45
C VAL A 172 3.06 13.67 1.04
N ILE A 173 2.35 14.12 0.02
CA ILE A 173 1.21 13.37 -0.52
C ILE A 173 1.66 12.69 -1.81
N HIS A 174 1.59 11.36 -1.84
CA HIS A 174 1.93 10.56 -3.01
C HIS A 174 0.65 10.11 -3.70
N PHE A 175 0.52 10.38 -4.99
CA PHE A 175 -0.51 9.77 -5.82
C PHE A 175 0.10 8.72 -6.73
N PHE A 176 -0.45 7.51 -6.71
CA PHE A 176 -0.13 6.46 -7.67
C PHE A 176 -1.32 6.27 -8.59
N THR A 177 -1.13 6.51 -9.88
CA THR A 177 -2.17 6.45 -10.90
C THR A 177 -1.74 5.60 -12.09
N ILE A 178 -2.64 5.42 -13.06
CA ILE A 178 -2.46 4.51 -14.20
C ILE A 178 -2.34 5.23 -15.54
N THR A 179 -2.61 6.54 -15.61
CA THR A 179 -2.46 7.30 -16.87
C THR A 179 -1.82 8.67 -16.66
N LYS A 180 -1.09 9.14 -17.68
CA LYS A 180 -0.52 10.50 -17.71
C LYS A 180 -1.57 11.61 -17.66
N TYR A 181 -2.77 11.35 -18.18
CA TYR A 181 -3.87 12.32 -18.07
C TYR A 181 -4.26 12.58 -16.62
N ARG A 182 -4.33 11.51 -15.80
CA ARG A 182 -4.65 11.64 -14.38
C ARG A 182 -3.53 12.31 -13.61
N GLU A 183 -2.27 11.97 -13.93
CA GLU A 183 -1.09 12.63 -13.39
C GLU A 183 -1.17 14.15 -13.55
N LYS A 184 -1.31 14.63 -14.78
CA LYS A 184 -1.44 16.07 -15.07
C LYS A 184 -2.58 16.72 -14.29
N LYS A 185 -3.75 16.06 -14.19
CA LYS A 185 -4.89 16.60 -13.43
C LYS A 185 -4.65 16.68 -11.94
N LEU A 186 -3.97 15.70 -11.36
CA LEU A 186 -3.62 15.69 -9.95
C LEU A 186 -2.58 16.78 -9.62
N GLU A 187 -1.58 16.98 -10.49
CA GLU A 187 -0.60 18.06 -10.36
C GLU A 187 -1.26 19.44 -10.49
N GLU A 188 -2.17 19.63 -11.44
CA GLU A 188 -2.98 20.86 -11.58
C GLU A 188 -3.74 21.17 -10.28
N LEU A 189 -4.38 20.16 -9.67
CA LEU A 189 -5.09 20.32 -8.40
C LEU A 189 -4.13 20.56 -7.22
N ALA A 190 -2.98 19.89 -7.18
CA ALA A 190 -1.97 20.08 -6.14
C ALA A 190 -1.46 21.53 -6.12
N ASN A 191 -1.18 22.08 -7.31
CA ASN A 191 -0.78 23.46 -7.49
C ASN A 191 -1.88 24.44 -7.08
N LYS A 192 -3.13 24.16 -7.47
CA LYS A 192 -4.31 24.96 -7.08
C LYS A 192 -4.45 25.11 -5.56
N TYR A 193 -4.17 24.05 -4.81
CA TYR A 193 -4.32 24.02 -3.34
C TYR A 193 -2.98 24.17 -2.57
N ASN A 194 -1.88 24.46 -3.27
CA ASN A 194 -0.54 24.59 -2.71
C ASN A 194 -0.15 23.41 -1.78
N VAL A 195 -0.44 22.18 -2.22
CA VAL A 195 -0.12 20.94 -1.51
C VAL A 195 1.11 20.31 -2.16
N PHE A 196 2.09 19.92 -1.35
CA PHE A 196 3.26 19.19 -1.85
C PHE A 196 2.87 17.75 -2.22
N VAL A 197 2.74 17.52 -3.53
CA VAL A 197 2.33 16.24 -4.10
C VAL A 197 3.44 15.67 -4.99
N LYS A 198 3.66 14.36 -4.90
CA LYS A 198 4.40 13.59 -5.90
C LYS A 198 3.44 12.64 -6.60
N VAL A 199 3.38 12.68 -7.94
CA VAL A 199 2.50 11.81 -8.72
C VAL A 199 3.35 10.80 -9.49
N TYR A 200 2.89 9.56 -9.51
CA TYR A 200 3.56 8.43 -10.13
C TYR A 200 2.59 7.68 -11.03
N VAL A 201 2.96 7.55 -12.31
CA VAL A 201 2.23 6.69 -13.24
C VAL A 201 2.85 5.30 -13.24
N ILE A 202 2.13 4.33 -12.70
CA ILE A 202 2.56 2.93 -12.73
C ILE A 202 1.89 2.26 -13.93
N ALA A 203 2.70 1.84 -14.88
CA ALA A 203 2.23 0.97 -15.96
C ALA A 203 1.81 -0.36 -15.34
N THR A 204 0.51 -0.62 -15.28
CA THR A 204 0.03 -1.96 -14.96
C THR A 204 0.27 -2.84 -16.18
N THR A 205 1.23 -3.75 -16.08
CA THR A 205 1.40 -4.88 -17.01
C THR A 205 0.23 -5.84 -16.98
#